data_AF-A0A3M1NV66-F1
#
_entry.id   AF-A0A3M1NV66-F1
#
_cell.length_a   1.000
_cell.length_b   1.000
_cell.length_c   1.000
_cell.angle_alpha   90.00
_cell.angle_beta   90.00
_cell.angle_gamma   90.00
#
_symmetry.space_group_name_H-M   'P 1'
#
loop_
_entity.id
_entity.type
_entity.pdbx_description
1 polymer ?
#
loop_
_entity_poly.entity_id
_entity_poly.type
_entity_poly.pdbx_seq_one_letter_code
_entity_poly.pdbx_strand_id
1 'polypeptide(L)'
;DISFAFEQLDMVDLVLGPTVDGGYYLIGAKQDHPQIFEGIPWSSSEVLSQTLSRISSSGLTVYQLPVKSDIDTFEEVRELWLQFQQTPNLTHQLPHTFQALKKIFSVMDKKKR
;
A
#
# COMPACT_ATOMS: atom_id res chain seq x y z
N ASP A 1 -7.44 -2.66 6.79
CA ASP A 1 -7.53 -2.31 5.36
C ASP A 1 -8.17 -3.39 4.50
N ILE A 2 -7.66 -4.62 4.48
CA ILE A 2 -8.27 -5.70 3.67
C ILE A 2 -9.72 -5.99 4.10
N SER A 3 -10.01 -6.12 5.40
CA SER A 3 -11.39 -6.33 5.88
C SER A 3 -12.32 -5.18 5.47
N PHE A 4 -11.86 -3.94 5.63
CA PHE A 4 -12.62 -2.77 5.20
C PHE A 4 -12.81 -2.73 3.67
N ALA A 5 -11.82 -3.14 2.90
CA ALA A 5 -11.94 -3.28 1.45
C ALA A 5 -13.04 -4.29 1.07
N PHE A 6 -13.13 -5.43 1.77
CA PHE A 6 -14.23 -6.38 1.57
C PHE A 6 -15.60 -5.77 1.92
N GLU A 7 -15.71 -5.03 3.02
CA GLU A 7 -16.96 -4.33 3.38
C GLU A 7 -17.38 -3.32 2.29
N GLN A 8 -16.42 -2.59 1.71
CA GLN A 8 -16.74 -1.66 0.61
C GLN A 8 -17.22 -2.39 -0.65
N LEU A 9 -16.73 -3.60 -0.92
CA LEU A 9 -17.22 -4.44 -2.02
C LEU A 9 -18.66 -4.95 -1.82
N ASP A 10 -19.35 -4.63 -0.72
CA ASP A 10 -20.80 -4.80 -0.68
C ASP A 10 -21.53 -3.69 -1.46
N MET A 11 -20.93 -2.50 -1.55
CA MET A 11 -21.55 -1.29 -2.11
C MET A 11 -21.03 -0.87 -3.49
N VAL A 12 -19.78 -1.19 -3.82
CA VAL A 12 -19.12 -0.79 -5.07
C VAL A 12 -18.51 -1.97 -5.82
N ASP A 13 -18.33 -1.85 -7.13
CA ASP A 13 -17.82 -2.94 -7.98
C ASP A 13 -16.32 -3.19 -7.74
N LEU A 14 -15.55 -2.14 -7.45
CA LEU A 14 -14.11 -2.18 -7.20
C LEU A 14 -13.68 -1.36 -5.98
N VAL A 15 -12.56 -1.77 -5.40
CA VAL A 15 -11.84 -1.00 -4.37
C VAL A 15 -10.39 -0.85 -4.79
N LEU A 16 -9.85 0.36 -4.66
CA LEU A 16 -8.43 0.66 -4.88
C LEU A 16 -7.79 1.24 -3.62
N GLY A 17 -6.58 0.82 -3.29
CA GLY A 17 -5.73 1.42 -2.26
C GLY A 17 -4.60 2.22 -2.91
N PRO A 18 -4.73 3.56 -3.06
CA PRO A 18 -3.75 4.36 -3.76
C PRO A 18 -2.39 4.41 -3.04
N THR A 19 -1.32 4.52 -3.83
CA THR A 19 0.01 4.86 -3.33
C THR A 19 0.35 6.33 -3.61
N VAL A 20 1.32 6.88 -2.87
CA VAL A 20 1.76 8.28 -3.04
C VAL A 20 2.42 8.52 -4.41
N ASP A 21 3.05 7.50 -4.99
CA ASP A 21 3.76 7.58 -6.27
C ASP A 21 2.86 7.49 -7.52
N GLY A 22 1.54 7.34 -7.34
CA GLY A 22 0.57 7.26 -8.43
C GLY A 22 0.18 5.84 -8.86
N GLY A 23 0.60 4.82 -8.11
CA GLY A 23 0.12 3.44 -8.23
C GLY A 23 -1.00 3.09 -7.25
N TYR A 24 -1.11 1.80 -6.93
CA TYR A 24 -1.97 1.28 -5.87
C TYR A 24 -1.35 0.04 -5.20
N TYR A 25 -1.43 -0.05 -3.87
CA TYR A 25 -0.95 -1.18 -3.08
C TYR A 25 -2.02 -2.27 -2.93
N LEU A 26 -3.27 -1.96 -3.30
CA LEU A 26 -4.40 -2.88 -3.21
C LEU A 26 -5.39 -2.64 -4.35
N ILE A 27 -5.88 -3.73 -4.92
CA ILE A 27 -7.10 -3.74 -5.74
C ILE A 27 -7.98 -4.92 -5.32
N GLY A 28 -9.29 -4.68 -5.26
CA GLY A 28 -10.32 -5.70 -5.05
C GLY A 28 -11.49 -5.48 -6.02
N ALA A 29 -12.12 -6.55 -6.47
CA ALA A 29 -13.27 -6.49 -7.37
C ALA A 29 -14.28 -7.59 -7.04
N LYS A 30 -15.58 -7.31 -7.25
CA LYS A 30 -16.65 -8.33 -7.07
C LYS A 30 -16.62 -9.40 -8.16
N GLN A 31 -16.17 -9.03 -9.36
CA GLN A 31 -16.14 -9.85 -10.56
C GLN A 31 -14.87 -9.55 -11.36
N ASP A 32 -14.56 -10.42 -12.32
CA ASP A 32 -13.43 -10.22 -13.22
C ASP A 32 -13.72 -9.09 -14.21
N HIS A 33 -12.85 -8.07 -14.20
CA HIS A 33 -12.91 -6.92 -15.09
C HIS A 33 -11.56 -6.67 -15.77
N PRO A 34 -11.07 -7.61 -16.61
CA PRO A 34 -9.73 -7.53 -17.19
C PRO A 34 -9.49 -6.24 -18.00
N GLN A 35 -10.55 -5.67 -18.58
CA GLN A 35 -10.49 -4.45 -19.38
C GLN A 35 -9.94 -3.24 -18.61
N ILE A 36 -10.03 -3.20 -17.28
CA ILE A 36 -9.51 -2.07 -16.48
C ILE A 36 -7.98 -2.03 -16.46
N PHE A 37 -7.32 -3.13 -16.84
CA PHE A 37 -5.88 -3.28 -16.86
C PHE A 37 -5.27 -3.14 -18.27
N GLU A 38 -6.11 -3.03 -19.30
CA GLU A 38 -5.65 -3.00 -20.69
C GLU A 38 -4.92 -1.69 -21.03
N GLY A 39 -3.67 -1.78 -21.49
CA GLY A 39 -2.89 -0.62 -21.89
C GLY A 39 -2.53 0.33 -20.75
N ILE A 40 -2.48 -0.17 -19.50
CA ILE A 40 -1.95 0.59 -18.37
C ILE A 40 -0.43 0.73 -18.51
N PRO A 41 0.13 1.95 -18.42
CA PRO A 41 1.58 2.16 -18.39
C PRO A 41 2.13 1.77 -17.01
N TRP A 42 2.36 0.47 -16.81
CA TRP A 42 2.88 -0.07 -15.54
C TRP A 42 4.22 0.58 -15.14
N SER A 43 4.48 0.62 -13.82
CA SER A 43 5.66 1.28 -13.24
C SER A 43 5.77 2.77 -13.54
N SER A 44 4.63 3.46 -13.64
CA SER A 44 4.56 4.92 -13.81
C SER A 44 3.58 5.54 -12.82
N SER A 45 3.70 6.86 -12.62
CA SER A 45 2.78 7.64 -11.79
C SER A 45 1.38 7.79 -12.39
N GLU A 46 1.15 7.28 -13.60
CA GLU A 46 -0.13 7.33 -14.30
C GLU A 46 -0.99 6.08 -14.07
N VAL A 47 -0.46 5.04 -13.40
CA VAL A 47 -1.15 3.76 -13.22
C VAL A 47 -2.54 3.95 -12.60
N LEU A 48 -2.63 4.66 -11.47
CA LEU A 48 -3.89 4.88 -10.76
C LEU A 48 -4.89 5.68 -11.60
N SER A 49 -4.46 6.80 -12.18
CA SER A 49 -5.36 7.68 -12.94
C SER A 49 -5.89 6.99 -14.20
N GLN A 50 -5.04 6.21 -14.88
CA GLN A 50 -5.40 5.43 -16.05
C GLN A 50 -6.37 4.29 -15.71
N THR A 51 -6.17 3.61 -14.57
CA THR A 51 -7.10 2.58 -14.07
C THR A 51 -8.46 3.19 -13.69
N LEU A 52 -8.47 4.30 -12.95
CA LEU A 52 -9.72 5.01 -12.58
C LEU A 52 -10.51 5.47 -13.82
N SER A 53 -9.81 6.00 -14.84
CA SER A 53 -10.43 6.39 -16.10
C SER A 53 -11.12 5.21 -16.80
N ARG A 54 -10.50 4.03 -16.80
CA ARG A 54 -11.06 2.81 -17.42
C ARG A 54 -12.24 2.25 -16.64
N ILE A 55 -12.15 2.25 -15.31
CA ILE A 55 -13.27 1.88 -14.43
C ILE A 55 -14.48 2.76 -14.76
N SER A 56 -14.29 4.09 -14.77
CA SER A 56 -15.35 5.04 -15.10
C SER A 56 -15.90 4.84 -16.51
N SER A 57 -15.03 4.57 -17.49
CA SER A 57 -15.43 4.34 -18.90
C SER A 57 -16.20 3.04 -19.08
N SER A 58 -16.00 2.08 -18.17
CA SER A 58 -16.72 0.79 -18.14
C SER A 58 -18.05 0.88 -17.38
N GLY A 59 -18.42 2.05 -16.85
CA GLY A 59 -19.63 2.24 -16.05
C GLY A 59 -19.58 1.58 -14.67
N LEU A 60 -18.38 1.23 -14.19
CA LEU A 60 -18.17 0.56 -12.90
C LEU A 60 -17.99 1.59 -11.77
N THR A 61 -18.41 1.21 -10.57
CA THR A 61 -18.23 2.02 -9.35
C THR A 61 -16.95 1.62 -8.62
N VAL A 62 -16.29 2.59 -7.98
CA VAL A 62 -15.05 2.35 -7.24
C VAL A 62 -14.97 3.15 -5.96
N TYR A 63 -14.48 2.51 -4.90
CA TYR A 63 -14.10 3.16 -3.65
C TYR A 63 -12.57 3.24 -3.53
N GLN A 64 -12.05 4.39 -3.09
CA GLN A 64 -10.62 4.58 -2.82
C GLN A 64 -10.36 4.54 -1.31
N LEU A 65 -9.54 3.58 -0.88
CA LEU A 65 -9.04 3.49 0.49
C LEU A 65 -8.06 4.64 0.79
N PRO A 66 -7.68 4.85 2.07
CA PRO A 66 -6.63 5.79 2.41
C PRO A 66 -5.33 5.51 1.65
N VAL A 67 -4.71 6.60 1.18
CA VAL A 67 -3.40 6.58 0.52
C VAL A 67 -2.34 6.06 1.49
N LYS A 68 -1.43 5.23 0.99
CA LYS A 68 -0.26 4.76 1.75
C LYS A 68 1.03 4.89 0.94
N SER A 69 2.15 4.78 1.62
CA SER A 69 3.46 4.65 1.00
C SER A 69 3.97 3.24 1.20
N ASP A 70 4.59 2.67 0.17
CA ASP A 70 5.38 1.45 0.29
C ASP A 70 6.74 1.78 0.93
N ILE A 71 7.47 0.74 1.33
CA ILE A 71 8.80 0.86 1.92
C ILE A 71 9.78 0.18 0.98
N ASP A 72 10.43 0.97 0.13
CA ASP A 72 11.30 0.49 -0.95
C ASP A 72 12.78 0.79 -0.71
N THR A 73 13.06 1.84 0.07
CA THR A 73 14.40 2.34 0.32
C THR A 73 14.86 2.05 1.74
N PHE A 74 16.18 2.00 1.91
CA PHE A 74 16.77 1.86 3.24
C PHE A 74 16.44 3.07 4.15
N GLU A 75 16.30 4.27 3.59
CA GLU A 75 15.93 5.44 4.38
C GLU A 75 14.50 5.33 4.91
N GLU A 76 13.54 4.84 4.13
CA GLU A 76 12.17 4.56 4.61
C GLU A 76 12.15 3.47 5.70
N VAL A 77 12.98 2.43 5.60
CA VAL A 77 13.16 1.44 6.68
C VAL A 77 13.69 2.10 7.95
N ARG A 78 14.59 3.08 7.81
CA ARG A 78 15.13 3.84 8.95
C ARG A 78 14.10 4.78 9.55
N GLU A 79 13.30 5.46 8.74
CA GLU A 79 12.18 6.28 9.20
C GLU A 79 11.17 5.42 9.97
N LEU A 80 10.80 4.25 9.44
CA LEU A 80 9.95 3.30 10.15
C LEU A 80 10.55 2.90 11.51
N TRP A 81 11.85 2.61 11.57
CA TRP A 81 12.51 2.32 12.86
C TRP A 81 12.41 3.47 13.86
N LEU A 82 12.59 4.71 13.42
CA LEU A 82 12.40 5.90 14.27
C LEU A 82 10.95 6.03 14.76
N GLN A 83 9.96 5.70 13.93
CA GLN A 83 8.55 5.70 14.34
C GLN A 83 8.28 4.68 15.45
N PHE A 84 8.85 3.48 15.37
CA PHE A 84 8.75 2.47 16.45
C PHE A 84 9.36 2.94 17.78
N GLN A 85 10.41 3.78 17.73
CA GLN A 85 11.00 4.36 18.94
C GLN A 85 10.12 5.44 19.57
N GLN A 86 9.35 6.16 18.76
CA GLN A 86 8.49 7.27 19.20
C GLN A 86 7.07 6.82 19.56
N THR A 87 6.65 5.63 19.12
CA THR A 87 5.28 5.12 19.28
C THR A 87 5.27 3.77 20.01
N PRO A 88 5.21 3.75 21.35
CA PRO A 88 5.31 2.51 22.13
C PRO A 88 4.28 1.44 21.77
N ASN A 89 3.06 1.87 21.42
CA ASN A 89 1.97 0.96 21.04
C ASN A 89 2.24 0.20 19.73
N LEU A 90 3.04 0.78 18.82
CA LEU A 90 3.33 0.18 17.52
C LEU A 90 4.09 -1.14 17.66
N THR A 91 4.97 -1.22 18.67
CA THR A 91 5.69 -2.46 19.01
C THR A 91 4.75 -3.59 19.41
N HIS A 92 3.64 -3.28 20.08
CA HIS A 92 2.65 -4.30 20.46
C HIS A 92 1.79 -4.73 19.26
N GLN A 93 1.43 -3.80 18.39
CA GLN A 93 0.64 -4.06 17.19
C GLN A 93 1.42 -4.84 16.11
N LEU A 94 2.71 -4.55 15.97
CA LEU A 94 3.58 -5.09 14.92
C LEU A 94 4.85 -5.72 15.50
N PRO A 95 4.73 -6.75 16.35
CA PRO A 95 5.86 -7.29 17.12
C PRO A 95 6.92 -7.91 16.21
N HIS A 96 6.52 -8.58 15.12
CA HIS A 96 7.46 -9.22 14.19
C HIS A 96 8.25 -8.20 13.36
N THR A 97 7.59 -7.13 12.91
CA THR A 97 8.24 -6.01 12.22
C THR A 97 9.26 -5.35 13.13
N PHE A 98 8.90 -5.05 14.38
CA PHE A 98 9.82 -4.50 15.36
C PHE A 98 11.06 -5.38 15.57
N GLN A 99 10.88 -6.70 15.74
CA GLN A 99 12.00 -7.62 15.92
C GLN A 99 12.91 -7.69 14.69
N ALA A 100 12.35 -7.62 13.49
CA ALA A 100 13.14 -7.57 12.25
C ALA A 100 13.98 -6.28 12.18
N LEU A 101 13.36 -5.12 12.41
CA LEU A 101 14.06 -3.82 12.42
C LEU A 101 15.16 -3.79 13.50
N LYS A 102 14.85 -4.24 14.72
CA LYS A 102 15.84 -4.32 15.81
C LYS A 102 17.07 -5.14 15.42
N LYS A 103 16.89 -6.26 14.72
CA LYS A 103 18.00 -7.08 14.22
C LYS A 103 18.83 -6.30 13.21
N ILE A 104 18.20 -5.69 12.20
CA ILE A 104 18.86 -4.89 11.16
C ILE A 104 19.74 -3.80 11.80
N PHE A 105 19.17 -2.97 12.67
CA PHE A 105 19.90 -1.85 13.27
C PHE A 105 20.95 -2.28 14.30
N SER A 106 20.73 -3.37 15.05
CA SER A 106 21.74 -3.89 15.99
C SER A 106 23.03 -4.40 15.31
N VAL A 107 22.93 -4.88 14.06
CA VAL A 107 24.08 -5.32 13.27
C VAL A 107 24.83 -4.12 12.70
N MET A 108 24.11 -3.07 12.30
CA MET A 108 24.70 -1.84 11.76
C MET A 108 25.51 -1.08 12.80
N ASP A 109 25.03 -0.99 14.04
CA ASP A 109 25.74 -0.33 15.13
C ASP A 109 27.05 -1.05 15.47
N LYS A 110 27.12 -2.37 15.28
CA LYS A 110 28.33 -3.17 15.46
C LYS A 110 29.35 -2.99 14.33
N LYS A 111 28.91 -2.77 13.09
CA LYS A 111 29.80 -2.54 11.92
C LYS A 111 30.44 -1.15 11.89
N LYS A 112 29.90 -0.18 12.64
CA LYS A 112 30.47 1.16 12.78
C LYS A 112 31.57 1.26 13.86
N ARG A 113 31.85 0.16 14.57
CA ARG A 113 32.90 0.06 15.59
C ARG A 113 34.10 -0.73 15.08
#